data_AF-A0A6B3EAY7-F1
#
_entry.id   AF-A0A6B3EAY7-F1
#
_cell.length_a   1.000
_cell.length_b   1.000
_cell.length_c   1.000
_cell.angle_alpha   90.00
_cell.angle_beta   90.00
_cell.angle_gamma   90.00
#
_symmetry.space_group_name_H-M   'P 1'
#
loop_
_entity.id
_entity.type
_entity.pdbx_description
1 polymer ?
#
loop_
_entity_poly.entity_id
_entity_poly.type
_entity_poly.pdbx_seq_one_letter_code
_entity_poly.pdbx_strand_id
1 'polypeptide(L)' 'FEWGPVGAGLLAGEAACLVVVDVLSFTTSVSVAVEAGTRVFPYRWRDETAEAFAGKVDARPAVGRSRATEASP' A
#
# COMPACT_ATOMS: atom_id res chain seq x y z
N PHE A 1 -8.99 -6.42 -21.15
CA PHE A 1 -9.20 -5.99 -19.75
C PHE A 1 -7.86 -5.58 -19.20
N GLU A 2 -7.67 -4.27 -19.02
CA GLU A 2 -6.44 -3.73 -18.43
C GLU A 2 -6.52 -3.80 -16.90
N TRP A 3 -5.40 -4.10 -16.25
CA TRP A 3 -5.30 -4.21 -14.78
C TRP A 3 -4.25 -3.24 -14.23
N GLY A 4 -4.25 -3.06 -12.91
CA GLY A 4 -3.26 -2.25 -12.22
C GLY A 4 -3.33 -0.76 -12.60
N PRO A 5 -2.21 -0.01 -12.51
CA PRO A 5 -2.20 1.43 -12.72
C PRO A 5 -2.71 1.88 -14.10
N VAL A 6 -2.47 1.08 -15.14
CA VAL A 6 -2.92 1.38 -16.51
C VAL A 6 -4.45 1.33 -16.58
N GLY A 7 -5.05 0.21 -16.15
CA GLY A 7 -6.51 0.07 -16.12
C GLY A 7 -7.18 1.10 -15.21
N ALA A 8 -6.58 1.38 -14.04
CA ALA A 8 -7.06 2.42 -13.13
C ALA A 8 -7.04 3.81 -13.80
N GLY A 9 -5.98 4.15 -14.54
CA GLY A 9 -5.87 5.42 -15.26
C GLY A 9 -6.93 5.59 -16.35
N LEU A 10 -7.28 4.50 -17.05
CA LEU A 10 -8.36 4.52 -18.04
C LEU A 10 -9.73 4.76 -17.41
N LEU A 11 -9.98 4.18 -16.22
CA LEU A 11 -11.28 4.26 -15.54
C LEU A 11 -11.45 5.50 -14.64
N ALA A 12 -10.36 6.18 -14.28
CA ALA A 12 -10.37 7.26 -13.29
C ALA A 12 -11.28 8.45 -13.65
N GLY A 13 -11.52 8.69 -14.94
CA GLY A 13 -12.41 9.76 -15.41
C GLY A 13 -13.89 9.38 -15.51
N GLU A 14 -14.21 8.09 -15.48
CA GLU A 14 -15.56 7.56 -15.74
C GLU A 14 -16.18 6.91 -14.49
N ALA A 15 -15.35 6.39 -13.59
CA ALA A 15 -15.80 5.71 -12.39
C ALA A 15 -16.00 6.69 -11.23
N ALA A 16 -17.13 6.57 -10.53
CA ALA A 16 -17.36 7.29 -9.28
C ALA A 16 -16.41 6.84 -8.15
N CYS A 17 -15.89 5.61 -8.23
CA CYS A 17 -14.97 5.02 -7.27
C CYS A 17 -14.13 3.92 -7.92
N LEU A 18 -12.86 3.82 -7.52
CA LEU A 18 -11.97 2.72 -7.87
C LEU A 18 -11.59 1.96 -6.59
N VAL A 19 -11.66 0.63 -6.64
CA VAL A 19 -11.33 -0.24 -5.51
C VAL A 19 -10.10 -1.06 -5.85
N VAL A 20 -9.05 -0.93 -5.02
CA VAL A 20 -7.88 -1.80 -5.09
C VAL A 20 -8.18 -3.05 -4.28
N VAL A 21 -8.17 -4.20 -4.95
CA VAL A 21 -8.33 -5.51 -4.32
C VAL A 21 -7.03 -6.27 -4.47
N ASP A 22 -6.60 -6.93 -3.40
CA ASP A 22 -5.45 -7.81 -3.42
C ASP A 22 -5.79 -9.15 -2.75
N VAL A 23 -5.19 -10.22 -3.25
CA VAL A 23 -5.39 -11.60 -2.76
C VAL A 23 -4.23 -12.08 -1.86
N LEU A 24 -3.18 -11.27 -1.71
CA LEU A 24 -1.93 -11.51 -1.00
C LEU A 24 -1.70 -10.49 0.14
N SER A 25 -2.69 -10.36 1.03
CA SER A 25 -2.68 -9.65 2.32
C SER A 25 -2.48 -8.13 2.35
N PHE A 26 -2.09 -7.46 1.26
CA PHE A 26 -1.86 -6.02 1.26
C PHE A 26 -3.05 -5.21 1.78
N THR A 27 -4.25 -5.40 1.21
CA THR A 27 -5.48 -4.71 1.61
C THR A 27 -5.89 -5.04 3.04
N THR A 28 -5.73 -6.30 3.47
CA THR A 28 -5.94 -6.70 4.88
C THR A 28 -4.97 -5.98 5.83
N SER A 29 -3.67 -5.93 5.50
CA SER A 29 -2.67 -5.23 6.29
C SER A 29 -2.97 -3.73 6.38
N VAL A 30 -3.42 -3.10 5.29
CA VAL A 30 -3.84 -1.69 5.28
C VAL A 30 -5.04 -1.48 6.20
N SER A 31 -6.07 -2.31 6.12
CA SER A 31 -7.24 -2.21 6.99
C SER A 31 -6.85 -2.31 8.47
N VAL A 32 -6.08 -3.33 8.85
CA VAL A 32 -5.63 -3.52 10.24
C VAL A 32 -4.81 -2.32 10.73
N ALA A 33 -3.86 -1.82 9.93
CA ALA A 33 -3.03 -0.68 10.30
C ALA A 33 -3.86 0.59 10.52
N VAL A 34 -4.80 0.88 9.60
CA VAL A 34 -5.68 2.06 9.68
C VAL A 34 -6.64 1.95 10.85
N GLU A 35 -7.22 0.77 11.09
CA GLU A 35 -8.09 0.51 12.26
C GLU A 35 -7.33 0.68 13.59
N ALA A 36 -6.02 0.37 13.61
CA ALA A 36 -5.14 0.64 14.74
C ALA A 36 -4.68 2.11 14.86
N GLY A 37 -5.18 3.02 14.00
CA GLY A 37 -4.84 4.44 14.01
C GLY A 37 -3.56 4.81 13.25
N THR A 38 -3.00 3.89 12.47
CA THR A 38 -1.79 4.14 11.67
C THR A 38 -2.15 4.80 10.35
N ARG A 39 -1.47 5.90 10.01
CA ARG A 39 -1.53 6.48 8.67
C ARG A 39 -0.67 5.67 7.71
N VAL A 40 -1.28 5.13 6.65
CA VAL A 40 -0.57 4.38 5.62
C VAL A 40 -0.26 5.29 4.43
N PHE A 41 1.00 5.31 4.01
CA PHE A 41 1.42 5.99 2.78
C PHE A 41 1.66 4.93 1.68
N PRO A 42 0.85 4.92 0.60
CA PRO A 42 1.07 3.99 -0.50
C PRO A 42 2.38 4.33 -1.22
N TYR A 43 3.18 3.32 -1.52
CA TYR A 43 4.44 3.46 -2.23
C TYR A 43 4.63 2.33 -3.24
N ARG A 44 5.49 2.56 -4.24
CA ARG A 44 5.74 1.56 -5.28
C ARG A 44 6.38 0.31 -4.69
N TRP A 45 5.89 -0.86 -5.09
CA TRP A 45 6.39 -2.14 -4.60
C TRP A 45 7.82 -2.42 -5.08
N ARG A 46 8.66 -2.98 -4.19
CA ARG A 46 10.07 -3.31 -4.42
C ARG A 46 10.91 -2.15 -4.96
N ASP A 47 10.57 -0.95 -4.51
CA ASP A 47 11.33 0.25 -4.83
C ASP A 47 12.33 0.53 -3.69
N GLU A 48 13.61 0.58 -4.02
CA GLU A 48 14.70 0.82 -3.06
C GLU A 48 14.63 2.23 -2.44
N THR A 49 13.89 3.15 -3.06
CA THR A 49 13.72 4.52 -2.57
C THR A 49 12.66 4.64 -1.46
N ALA A 50 12.00 3.54 -1.07
CA ALA A 50 11.00 3.50 -0.01
C ALA A 50 11.54 3.97 1.36
N GLU A 51 12.77 3.60 1.71
CA GLU A 51 13.44 4.04 2.95
C GLU A 51 13.60 5.56 2.98
N ALA A 52 14.09 6.13 1.87
CA ALA A 52 14.28 7.57 1.75
C ALA A 52 12.94 8.33 1.78
N PHE A 53 11.88 7.77 1.19
CA PHE A 53 10.55 8.34 1.27
C PHE A 53 9.98 8.27 2.69
N ALA A 54 10.11 7.14 3.37
CA ALA A 54 9.65 6.95 4.75
C ALA A 54 10.31 7.96 5.69
N GLY A 55 11.63 8.19 5.56
CA GLY A 55 12.33 9.23 6.32
C GLY A 55 11.83 10.66 6.05
N LYS A 56 11.38 10.98 4.83
CA LYS A 56 10.82 12.31 4.51
C LYS A 56 9.45 12.57 5.14
N VAL A 57 8.66 11.52 5.35
CA VAL A 57 7.30 11.62 5.91
C VAL A 57 7.22 11.17 7.37
N ASP A 58 8.38 10.96 8.02
CA ASP A 58 8.49 10.44 9.39
C ASP A 58 7.68 9.14 9.59
N ALA A 59 7.84 8.20 8.66
CA ALA A 59 7.19 6.89 8.67
C ALA A 59 8.22 5.75 8.72
N ARG A 60 7.73 4.53 8.90
CA ARG A 60 8.51 3.30 8.82
C ARG A 60 8.06 2.48 7.60
N PRO A 61 8.98 1.92 6.80
CA PRO A 61 8.60 1.03 5.71
C PRO A 61 7.88 -0.21 6.23
N ALA A 62 6.77 -0.57 5.58
CA ALA A 62 6.10 -1.85 5.83
C ALA A 62 6.95 -3.00 5.28
N VAL A 63 6.92 -4.14 5.98
CA VAL A 63 7.66 -5.34 5.56
C VAL A 63 6.71 -6.35 4.90
N GLY A 64 7.26 -7.22 4.06
CA GLY A 64 6.50 -8.35 3.52
C GLY A 64 6.13 -9.35 4.62
N ARG A 65 5.03 -10.08 4.46
CA ARG A 65 4.50 -11.05 5.43
C ARG A 65 5.54 -12.03 5.98
N SER A 66 6.49 -12.49 5.16
CA SER A 66 7.55 -13.41 5.60
C SER A 66 8.61 -12.79 6.54
N ARG A 67 8.57 -11.47 6.72
CA ARG A 67 9.49 -10.67 7.52
C ARG A 67 8.78 -9.91 8.65
N ALA A 68 7.46 -10.08 8.78
CA ALA A 68 6.68 -9.45 9.84
C ALA A 68 7.09 -10.01 11.21
N THR A 69 7.19 -9.12 12.20
CA THR A 69 7.58 -9.44 13.59
C THR A 69 6.81 -8.50 14.54
N GLU A 70 6.86 -8.71 15.84
CA GLU A 70 6.24 -7.76 16.78
C GLU A 70 6.79 -6.33 16.67
N ALA A 71 8.07 -6.17 16.30
CA ALA A 71 8.69 -4.86 16.08
C ALA A 71 8.33 -4.25 14.71
N SER A 72 7.78 -5.04 13.80
CA SER A 72 7.36 -4.65 12.45
C SER A 72 6.13 -5.48 12.05
N PRO A 73 4.97 -5.17 12.66
CA PRO A 73 3.74 -5.95 12.51
C PRO A 73 3.13 -5.86 11.11
#